data_AF-A0A7K2CT30-F1
#
_entry.id   AF-A0A7K2CT30-F1
#
_cell.length_a   1.000
_cell.length_b   1.000
_cell.length_c   1.000
_cell.angle_alpha   90.00
_cell.angle_beta   90.00
_cell.angle_gamma   90.00
#
_symmetry.space_group_name_H-M   'P 1'
#
loop_
_entity.id
_entity.type
_entity.pdbx_description
1 polymer ?
#
loop_
_entity_poly.entity_id
_entity_poly.type
_entity_poly.pdbx_seq_one_letter_code
_entity_poly.pdbx_strand_id
1 'polypeptide(L)'
;MPELPDLEPEPEPQPEPVKPWVQAALSRKKIPMWAVPVLIFLPFWAIIFAGTLESPEHDSEIIALGREVYDDSGGCAGCHGAEGGGGVGPALSNGEVMATFSDWRDHVIWIVDGSPAQPGTPFGDKNEPSLGAANGMPSFGDDLSAREILAVTYYERVEISGAAEADLHDLEELFAAQDVLPNQFDIGQTFPSTLNGLLTSAGIGAG
;
A
#
# COMPACT_ATOMS: atom_id res chain seq x y z
N MET A 1 -17.72 29.22 97.71
CA MET A 1 -17.53 27.91 97.05
C MET A 1 -16.42 28.07 96.02
N PRO A 2 -15.50 27.11 95.94
CA PRO A 2 -14.10 27.33 95.56
C PRO A 2 -13.89 27.53 94.05
N GLU A 3 -12.82 28.25 93.71
CA GLU A 3 -12.22 28.34 92.37
C GLU A 3 -11.92 26.92 91.85
N LEU A 4 -12.44 26.58 90.67
CA LEU A 4 -12.10 25.32 90.01
C LEU A 4 -10.61 25.34 89.67
N PRO A 5 -9.84 24.27 89.94
CA PRO A 5 -8.44 24.22 89.52
C PRO A 5 -8.38 24.28 87.99
N ASP A 6 -7.55 25.16 87.45
CA ASP A 6 -7.23 25.19 86.01
C ASP A 6 -6.72 23.80 85.60
N LEU A 7 -7.52 23.09 84.82
CA LEU A 7 -7.08 21.88 84.14
C LEU A 7 -6.17 22.33 83.00
N GLU A 8 -4.86 22.19 83.18
CA GLU A 8 -3.89 22.37 82.11
C GLU A 8 -4.29 21.52 80.90
N PRO A 9 -4.24 22.06 79.67
CA PRO A 9 -4.57 21.30 78.47
C PRO A 9 -3.62 20.11 78.35
N GLU A 10 -4.20 18.91 78.24
CA GLU A 10 -3.46 17.67 78.12
C GLU A 10 -2.49 17.76 76.94
N PRO A 11 -1.19 17.47 77.13
CA PRO A 11 -0.20 17.61 76.07
C PRO A 11 -0.59 16.69 74.91
N GLU A 12 -0.68 17.25 73.71
CA GLU A 12 -1.05 16.48 72.51
C GLU A 12 -0.15 15.24 72.40
N PRO A 13 -0.72 14.04 72.20
CA PRO A 13 0.06 12.81 72.15
C PRO A 13 1.08 12.90 71.02
N GLN A 14 2.36 12.71 71.37
CA GLN A 14 3.44 12.77 70.40
C GLN A 14 3.24 11.71 69.32
N PRO A 15 3.45 12.03 68.03
CA PRO A 15 3.22 11.08 66.96
C PRO A 15 4.13 9.86 67.15
N GLU A 16 3.52 8.68 67.23
CA GLU A 16 4.26 7.42 67.41
C GLU A 16 5.35 7.27 66.33
N PRO A 17 6.55 6.79 66.71
CA PRO A 17 7.63 6.58 65.75
C PRO A 17 7.19 5.59 64.67
N VAL A 18 7.37 6.00 63.42
CA VAL A 18 6.92 5.23 62.25
C VAL A 18 7.55 3.84 62.26
N LYS A 19 6.71 2.82 62.37
CA LYS A 19 7.11 1.41 62.44
C LYS A 19 8.01 1.01 61.24
N PRO A 20 9.11 0.25 61.44
CA PRO A 20 10.06 -0.08 60.39
C PRO A 20 9.46 -0.79 59.17
N TRP A 21 8.45 -1.65 59.37
CA TRP A 21 7.76 -2.35 58.27
C TRP A 21 6.83 -1.45 57.45
N VAL A 22 6.53 -0.24 57.94
CA VAL A 22 5.71 0.77 57.24
C VAL A 22 6.56 1.72 56.40
N GLN A 23 7.87 1.81 56.67
CA GLN A 23 8.80 2.68 55.94
C GLN A 23 8.77 2.42 54.43
N ALA A 24 8.71 1.14 54.01
CA ALA A 24 8.62 0.75 52.60
C ALA A 24 7.27 1.10 51.94
N ALA A 25 6.20 1.26 52.72
CA ALA A 25 4.92 1.74 52.20
C ALA A 25 4.94 3.26 52.01
N LEU A 26 5.61 3.99 52.91
CA LEU A 26 5.68 5.44 52.90
C LEU A 26 6.71 5.99 51.89
N SER A 27 7.76 5.24 51.59
CA SER A 27 8.80 5.63 50.64
C SER A 27 8.44 5.36 49.17
N ARG A 28 7.26 4.78 48.90
CA ARG A 28 6.82 4.49 47.52
C ARG A 28 6.53 5.79 46.79
N LYS A 29 7.18 5.97 45.64
CA LYS A 29 6.90 7.09 44.72
C LYS A 29 5.47 6.93 44.19
N LYS A 30 4.67 7.98 44.35
CA LYS A 30 3.29 8.01 43.82
C LYS A 30 3.32 8.31 42.32
N ILE A 31 2.40 7.70 41.58
CA ILE A 31 2.14 8.06 40.20
C ILE A 31 1.58 9.49 40.21
N PRO A 32 2.11 10.41 39.37
CA PRO A 32 1.60 11.76 39.34
C PRO A 32 0.18 11.75 38.75
N MET A 33 -0.70 12.60 39.29
CA MET A 33 -2.12 12.62 38.91
C MET A 33 -2.37 12.89 37.41
N TRP A 34 -1.41 13.52 36.70
CA TRP A 34 -1.49 13.76 35.26
C TRP A 34 -1.24 12.48 34.42
N ALA A 35 -0.56 11.47 34.95
CA ALA A 35 -0.21 10.28 34.18
C ALA A 35 -1.43 9.39 33.93
N VAL A 36 -2.39 9.36 34.86
CA VAL A 36 -3.62 8.56 34.74
C VAL A 36 -4.45 8.97 33.50
N PRO A 37 -4.83 10.25 33.30
CA PRO A 37 -5.57 10.63 32.09
C PRO A 37 -4.75 10.45 30.80
N VAL A 38 -3.42 10.63 30.83
CA VAL A 38 -2.56 10.40 29.65
C VAL A 38 -2.55 8.92 29.24
N LEU A 39 -2.43 8.00 30.19
CA LEU A 39 -2.44 6.56 29.91
C LEU A 39 -3.81 6.08 29.42
N ILE A 40 -4.90 6.71 29.85
CA ILE A 40 -6.25 6.43 29.34
C ILE A 40 -6.45 7.02 27.95
N PHE A 41 -5.89 8.22 27.68
CA PHE A 41 -6.04 8.89 26.39
C PHE A 41 -5.19 8.24 25.28
N LEU A 42 -4.01 7.71 25.60
CA LEU A 42 -3.11 7.07 24.64
C LEU A 42 -3.76 6.00 23.75
N PRO A 43 -4.51 5.00 24.26
CA PRO A 43 -5.15 4.01 23.40
C PRO A 43 -6.22 4.61 22.49
N PHE A 44 -6.98 5.61 22.95
CA PHE A 44 -7.95 6.32 22.12
C PHE A 44 -7.28 7.14 21.02
N TRP A 45 -6.23 7.89 21.38
CA TRP A 45 -5.42 8.63 20.42
C TRP A 45 -4.78 7.70 19.38
N ALA A 46 -4.26 6.55 19.80
CA ALA A 46 -3.63 5.59 18.91
C ALA A 46 -4.62 5.04 17.86
N ILE A 47 -5.87 4.76 18.24
CA ILE A 47 -6.91 4.33 17.28
C ILE A 47 -7.26 5.44 16.29
N ILE A 48 -7.46 6.67 16.78
CA ILE A 48 -7.76 7.83 15.92
C ILE A 48 -6.59 8.09 14.96
N PHE A 49 -5.36 8.07 15.49
CA PHE A 49 -4.16 8.26 14.70
C PHE A 49 -3.98 7.17 13.65
N ALA A 50 -4.22 5.89 14.00
CA ALA A 50 -4.18 4.80 13.04
C ALA A 50 -5.18 4.99 11.88
N GLY A 51 -6.40 5.45 12.17
CA GLY A 51 -7.39 5.77 11.12
C GLY A 51 -6.99 6.98 10.25
N THR A 52 -6.08 7.85 10.71
CA THR A 52 -5.51 8.91 9.85
C THR A 52 -4.35 8.42 8.97
N LEU A 53 -3.89 7.18 9.16
CA LEU A 53 -2.83 6.56 8.36
C LEU A 53 -3.36 5.60 7.30
N GLU A 54 -4.66 5.31 7.26
CA GLU A 54 -5.26 4.54 6.16
C GLU A 54 -5.10 5.29 4.85
N SER A 55 -4.51 4.63 3.84
CA SER A 55 -4.47 5.14 2.47
C SER A 55 -5.90 5.43 2.00
N PRO A 56 -6.10 6.47 1.18
CA PRO A 56 -7.40 6.76 0.62
C PRO A 56 -7.93 5.54 -0.16
N GLU A 57 -9.24 5.49 -0.35
CA GLU A 57 -9.98 4.42 -1.04
C GLU A 57 -9.43 3.99 -2.42
N HIS A 58 -8.54 4.80 -3.02
CA HIS A 58 -7.89 4.54 -4.30
C HIS A 58 -7.20 3.16 -4.37
N ASP A 59 -6.54 2.71 -3.30
CA ASP A 59 -5.87 1.40 -3.27
C ASP A 59 -6.91 0.27 -3.41
N SER A 60 -8.09 0.45 -2.81
CA SER A 60 -9.18 -0.50 -2.94
C SER A 60 -9.86 -0.45 -4.31
N GLU A 61 -9.95 0.73 -4.94
CA GLU A 61 -10.53 0.89 -6.27
C GLU A 61 -9.63 0.27 -7.35
N ILE A 62 -8.34 0.62 -7.35
CA ILE A 62 -7.39 0.16 -8.36
C ILE A 62 -7.23 -1.36 -8.31
N ILE A 63 -7.21 -1.95 -7.11
CA ILE A 63 -7.17 -3.41 -6.93
C ILE A 63 -8.48 -4.06 -7.38
N ALA A 64 -9.64 -3.52 -6.99
CA ALA A 64 -10.92 -4.09 -7.39
C ALA A 64 -11.12 -4.04 -8.91
N LEU A 65 -10.80 -2.92 -9.54
CA LEU A 65 -10.84 -2.77 -11.00
C LEU A 65 -9.82 -3.69 -11.68
N GLY A 66 -8.59 -3.71 -11.18
CA GLY A 66 -7.53 -4.55 -11.74
C GLY A 66 -7.87 -6.03 -11.68
N ARG A 67 -8.51 -6.47 -10.61
CA ARG A 67 -9.02 -7.83 -10.50
C ARG A 67 -10.15 -8.13 -11.46
N GLU A 68 -11.13 -7.24 -11.60
CA GLU A 68 -12.23 -7.40 -12.56
C GLU A 68 -11.68 -7.55 -13.98
N VAL A 69 -10.68 -6.73 -14.35
CA VAL A 69 -10.02 -6.82 -15.65
C VAL A 69 -9.26 -8.14 -15.80
N TYR A 70 -8.53 -8.56 -14.77
CA TYR A 70 -7.77 -9.82 -14.80
C TYR A 70 -8.66 -11.05 -14.98
N ASP A 71 -9.79 -11.08 -14.28
CA ASP A 71 -10.71 -12.22 -14.23
C ASP A 71 -11.70 -12.23 -15.42
N ASP A 72 -12.12 -11.05 -15.92
CA ASP A 72 -13.22 -10.93 -16.91
C ASP A 72 -12.81 -10.13 -18.17
N SER A 73 -12.76 -8.80 -18.13
CA SER A 73 -12.67 -7.98 -19.36
C SER A 73 -11.38 -8.15 -20.15
N GLY A 74 -10.24 -8.34 -19.46
CA GLY A 74 -8.96 -8.69 -20.06
C GLY A 74 -8.76 -10.20 -20.22
N GLY A 75 -9.48 -11.02 -19.45
CA GLY A 75 -9.39 -12.48 -19.51
C GLY A 75 -7.99 -13.03 -19.24
N CYS A 76 -7.13 -12.27 -18.54
CA CYS A 76 -5.74 -12.59 -18.26
C CYS A 76 -5.60 -13.95 -17.56
N ALA A 77 -6.50 -14.23 -16.62
CA ALA A 77 -6.60 -15.49 -15.88
C ALA A 77 -6.74 -16.72 -16.80
N GLY A 78 -7.32 -16.56 -17.99
CA GLY A 78 -7.50 -17.66 -18.95
C GLY A 78 -6.17 -18.23 -19.47
N CYS A 79 -5.14 -17.39 -19.59
CA CYS A 79 -3.81 -17.82 -20.04
C CYS A 79 -2.81 -17.94 -18.88
N HIS A 80 -2.84 -17.00 -17.95
CA HIS A 80 -1.90 -16.91 -16.83
C HIS A 80 -2.37 -17.63 -15.56
N GLY A 81 -3.58 -18.22 -15.58
CA GLY A 81 -4.19 -18.90 -14.44
C GLY A 81 -4.82 -17.93 -13.44
N ALA A 82 -5.86 -18.37 -12.73
CA ALA A 82 -6.61 -17.49 -11.80
C ALA A 82 -5.76 -16.86 -10.69
N GLU A 83 -4.69 -17.56 -10.26
CA GLU A 83 -3.74 -17.06 -9.25
C GLU A 83 -2.38 -16.69 -9.88
N GLY A 84 -2.33 -16.46 -11.21
CA GLY A 84 -1.07 -16.15 -11.91
C GLY A 84 -0.06 -17.30 -11.94
N GLY A 85 -0.49 -18.55 -11.75
CA GLY A 85 0.39 -19.73 -11.76
C GLY A 85 0.91 -20.15 -13.14
N GLY A 86 0.44 -19.49 -14.20
CA GLY A 86 0.73 -19.82 -15.60
C GLY A 86 -0.11 -20.98 -16.14
N GLY A 87 0.20 -21.38 -17.37
CA GLY A 87 -0.40 -22.54 -18.02
C GLY A 87 -0.23 -22.46 -19.53
N VAL A 88 -1.03 -21.61 -20.17
CA VAL A 88 -0.86 -21.25 -21.59
C VAL A 88 0.18 -20.13 -21.70
N GLY A 89 0.03 -19.09 -20.86
CA GLY A 89 1.00 -18.03 -20.66
C GLY A 89 1.99 -18.36 -19.54
N PRO A 90 3.07 -17.56 -19.41
CA PRO A 90 4.01 -17.69 -18.31
C PRO A 90 3.35 -17.41 -16.95
N ALA A 91 3.96 -17.90 -15.88
CA ALA A 91 3.55 -17.53 -14.54
C ALA A 91 3.79 -16.03 -14.30
N LEU A 92 2.87 -15.40 -13.57
CA LEU A 92 2.96 -14.02 -13.11
C LEU A 92 3.24 -13.95 -11.61
N SER A 93 2.88 -14.99 -10.86
CA SER A 93 3.04 -15.06 -9.40
C SER A 93 4.50 -15.20 -8.96
N ASN A 94 4.75 -15.06 -7.66
CA ASN A 94 6.07 -15.28 -7.03
C ASN A 94 7.20 -14.39 -7.57
N GLY A 95 6.91 -13.14 -7.90
CA GLY A 95 7.94 -12.20 -8.36
C GLY A 95 8.23 -12.24 -9.86
N GLU A 96 7.58 -13.10 -10.64
CA GLU A 96 7.92 -13.32 -12.06
C GLU A 96 7.66 -12.09 -12.94
N VAL A 97 6.65 -11.27 -12.61
CA VAL A 97 6.39 -10.02 -13.32
C VAL A 97 7.58 -9.08 -13.18
N MET A 98 8.08 -8.85 -11.97
CA MET A 98 9.22 -7.97 -11.70
C MET A 98 10.54 -8.57 -12.19
N ALA A 99 10.63 -9.91 -12.25
CA ALA A 99 11.77 -10.59 -12.84
C ALA A 99 11.84 -10.44 -14.36
N THR A 100 10.72 -10.08 -15.01
CA THR A 100 10.61 -9.81 -16.46
C THR A 100 10.65 -8.32 -16.76
N PHE A 101 9.95 -7.51 -15.96
CA PHE A 101 9.80 -6.07 -16.11
C PHE A 101 10.07 -5.39 -14.76
N SER A 102 11.33 -4.97 -14.54
CA SER A 102 11.70 -4.23 -13.33
C SER A 102 10.96 -2.90 -13.23
N ASP A 103 10.81 -2.18 -14.35
CA ASP A 103 9.93 -1.01 -14.44
C ASP A 103 8.48 -1.43 -14.73
N TRP A 104 7.52 -0.86 -14.00
CA TRP A 104 6.10 -1.08 -14.25
C TRP A 104 5.65 -0.49 -15.60
N ARG A 105 6.35 0.54 -16.11
CA ARG A 105 6.05 1.17 -17.41
C ARG A 105 6.27 0.19 -18.56
N ASP A 106 7.33 -0.60 -18.50
CA ASP A 106 7.61 -1.64 -19.50
C ASP A 106 6.56 -2.75 -19.44
N HIS A 107 6.03 -3.03 -18.26
CA HIS A 107 4.90 -3.95 -18.10
C HIS A 107 3.62 -3.40 -18.74
N VAL A 108 3.30 -2.12 -18.54
CA VAL A 108 2.16 -1.46 -19.20
C VAL A 108 2.32 -1.49 -20.72
N ILE A 109 3.52 -1.18 -21.23
CA ILE A 109 3.83 -1.24 -22.67
C ILE A 109 3.60 -2.65 -23.21
N TRP A 110 4.02 -3.68 -22.48
CA TRP A 110 3.77 -5.06 -22.89
C TRP A 110 2.28 -5.42 -22.94
N ILE A 111 1.46 -4.94 -22.00
CA ILE A 111 0.00 -5.16 -22.00
C ILE A 111 -0.67 -4.41 -23.16
N VAL A 112 -0.28 -3.16 -23.39
CA VAL A 112 -0.80 -2.35 -24.49
C VAL A 112 -0.45 -2.97 -25.84
N ASP A 113 0.83 -3.23 -26.10
CA ASP A 113 1.30 -3.66 -27.42
C ASP A 113 1.15 -5.16 -27.68
N GLY A 114 1.15 -5.98 -26.62
CA GLY A 114 1.24 -7.42 -26.72
C GLY A 114 2.58 -7.90 -27.28
N SER A 115 2.61 -9.17 -27.70
CA SER A 115 3.79 -9.76 -28.31
C SER A 115 4.08 -9.14 -29.69
N PRO A 116 5.34 -8.82 -29.99
CA PRO A 116 5.73 -8.17 -31.23
C PRO A 116 5.41 -9.05 -32.45
N ALA A 117 5.22 -8.44 -33.62
CA ALA A 117 4.79 -9.16 -34.83
C ALA A 117 5.72 -10.32 -35.22
N GLN A 118 7.04 -10.14 -35.07
CA GLN A 118 8.05 -11.12 -35.48
C GLN A 118 8.48 -12.00 -34.30
N PRO A 119 8.32 -13.33 -34.38
CA PRO A 119 8.89 -14.26 -33.40
C PRO A 119 10.40 -14.08 -33.24
N GLY A 120 10.88 -14.22 -32.01
CA GLY A 120 12.28 -14.03 -31.63
C GLY A 120 12.69 -12.58 -31.40
N THR A 121 11.78 -11.62 -31.56
CA THR A 121 12.02 -10.24 -31.14
C THR A 121 12.15 -10.21 -29.61
N PRO A 122 13.23 -9.64 -29.04
CA PRO A 122 13.44 -9.59 -27.61
C PRO A 122 12.35 -8.79 -26.87
N PHE A 123 12.01 -9.22 -25.66
CA PHE A 123 11.14 -8.48 -24.74
C PHE A 123 11.61 -8.62 -23.28
N GLY A 124 11.13 -7.71 -22.43
CA GLY A 124 11.52 -7.62 -21.02
C GLY A 124 13.00 -7.34 -20.81
N ASP A 125 13.39 -7.21 -19.54
CA ASP A 125 14.73 -6.79 -19.15
C ASP A 125 15.81 -7.80 -19.54
N LYS A 126 15.43 -9.08 -19.58
CA LYS A 126 16.31 -10.19 -19.93
C LYS A 126 16.43 -10.41 -21.44
N ASN A 127 15.72 -9.63 -22.26
CA ASN A 127 15.71 -9.77 -23.71
C ASN A 127 15.32 -11.20 -24.17
N GLU A 128 14.32 -11.78 -23.50
CA GLU A 128 13.84 -13.11 -23.83
C GLU A 128 13.19 -13.10 -25.23
N PRO A 129 13.34 -14.17 -26.03
CA PRO A 129 12.75 -14.21 -27.36
C PRO A 129 11.23 -14.38 -27.29
N SER A 130 10.48 -13.43 -27.84
CA SER A 130 9.01 -13.53 -27.90
C SER A 130 8.52 -14.63 -28.86
N LEU A 131 7.30 -15.13 -28.61
CA LEU A 131 6.63 -16.12 -29.46
C LEU A 131 6.02 -15.50 -30.75
N GLY A 132 6.09 -14.18 -30.89
CA GLY A 132 5.48 -13.40 -31.97
C GLY A 132 3.96 -13.24 -31.79
N ALA A 133 3.37 -12.23 -32.43
CA ALA A 133 1.94 -11.88 -32.26
C ALA A 133 0.96 -13.04 -32.53
N ALA A 134 1.31 -14.02 -33.38
CA ALA A 134 0.44 -15.15 -33.68
C ALA A 134 0.33 -16.19 -32.56
N ASN A 135 1.34 -16.30 -31.68
CA ASN A 135 1.40 -17.32 -30.61
C ASN A 135 1.73 -16.73 -29.24
N GLY A 136 1.98 -15.43 -29.15
CA GLY A 136 2.28 -14.71 -27.92
C GLY A 136 1.04 -14.06 -27.33
N MET A 137 1.29 -13.18 -26.36
CA MET A 137 0.24 -12.39 -25.73
C MET A 137 -0.40 -11.44 -26.76
N PRO A 138 -1.74 -11.34 -26.83
CA PRO A 138 -2.38 -10.33 -27.67
C PRO A 138 -2.15 -8.92 -27.12
N SER A 139 -2.44 -7.93 -27.97
CA SER A 139 -2.46 -6.51 -27.60
C SER A 139 -3.79 -6.18 -26.94
N PHE A 140 -3.78 -5.31 -25.92
CA PHE A 140 -5.00 -4.89 -25.22
C PHE A 140 -5.27 -3.37 -25.29
N GLY A 141 -4.41 -2.59 -25.97
CA GLY A 141 -4.58 -1.13 -26.06
C GLY A 141 -5.89 -0.67 -26.69
N ASP A 142 -6.42 -1.44 -27.65
CA ASP A 142 -7.70 -1.14 -28.33
C ASP A 142 -8.93 -1.67 -27.55
N ASP A 143 -8.73 -2.65 -26.67
CA ASP A 143 -9.82 -3.38 -25.99
C ASP A 143 -10.07 -2.87 -24.57
N LEU A 144 -9.03 -2.42 -23.88
CA LEU A 144 -9.08 -1.95 -22.50
C LEU A 144 -8.81 -0.44 -22.42
N SER A 145 -9.49 0.24 -21.51
CA SER A 145 -9.21 1.63 -21.21
C SER A 145 -7.84 1.81 -20.55
N ALA A 146 -7.30 3.02 -20.63
CA ALA A 146 -6.04 3.36 -19.96
C ALA A 146 -6.10 3.06 -18.45
N ARG A 147 -7.25 3.35 -17.81
CA ARG A 147 -7.47 3.06 -16.39
C ARG A 147 -7.48 1.56 -16.11
N GLU A 148 -8.14 0.77 -16.94
CA GLU A 148 -8.18 -0.69 -16.79
C GLU A 148 -6.78 -1.30 -16.94
N ILE A 149 -5.98 -0.82 -17.91
CA ILE A 149 -4.61 -1.29 -18.11
C ILE A 149 -3.72 -0.93 -16.91
N LEU A 150 -3.81 0.29 -16.38
CA LEU A 150 -3.07 0.67 -15.17
C LEU A 150 -3.50 -0.16 -13.97
N ALA A 151 -4.82 -0.36 -13.79
CA ALA A 151 -5.36 -1.13 -12.69
C ALA A 151 -4.94 -2.60 -12.72
N VAL A 152 -5.02 -3.26 -13.88
CA VAL A 152 -4.58 -4.66 -14.00
C VAL A 152 -3.07 -4.79 -13.83
N THR A 153 -2.29 -3.82 -14.32
CA THR A 153 -0.84 -3.79 -14.07
C THR A 153 -0.53 -3.73 -12.58
N TYR A 154 -1.24 -2.87 -11.84
CA TYR A 154 -1.08 -2.73 -10.40
C TYR A 154 -1.47 -4.03 -9.67
N TYR A 155 -2.64 -4.58 -9.99
CA TYR A 155 -3.12 -5.85 -9.43
C TYR A 155 -2.15 -7.02 -9.69
N GLU A 156 -1.68 -7.17 -10.93
CA GLU A 156 -0.72 -8.22 -11.28
C GLU A 156 0.60 -8.07 -10.52
N ARG A 157 1.09 -6.85 -10.34
CA ARG A 157 2.36 -6.61 -9.63
C ARG A 157 2.21 -6.79 -8.12
N VAL A 158 1.22 -6.16 -7.49
CA VAL A 158 1.04 -6.16 -6.03
C VAL A 158 0.43 -7.46 -5.53
N GLU A 159 -0.76 -7.81 -6.00
CA GLU A 159 -1.53 -8.94 -5.44
C GLU A 159 -1.04 -10.30 -5.96
N ILE A 160 -0.79 -10.40 -7.27
CA ILE A 160 -0.39 -11.68 -7.86
C ILE A 160 1.11 -11.93 -7.66
N SER A 161 1.94 -10.93 -7.96
CA SER A 161 3.39 -11.11 -8.03
C SER A 161 4.13 -10.71 -6.74
N GLY A 162 3.50 -9.94 -5.85
CA GLY A 162 4.04 -9.58 -4.54
C GLY A 162 5.00 -8.39 -4.54
N ALA A 163 4.83 -7.44 -5.45
CA ALA A 163 5.54 -6.16 -5.42
C ALA A 163 5.15 -5.33 -4.18
N ALA A 164 6.06 -4.51 -3.69
CA ALA A 164 5.71 -3.54 -2.65
C ALA A 164 4.91 -2.40 -3.27
N GLU A 165 3.78 -2.02 -2.65
CA GLU A 165 2.93 -0.89 -3.08
C GLU A 165 3.75 0.40 -3.23
N ALA A 166 4.72 0.61 -2.33
CA ALA A 166 5.63 1.76 -2.37
C ALA A 166 6.44 1.90 -3.69
N ASP A 167 6.65 0.80 -4.42
CA ASP A 167 7.35 0.81 -5.71
C ASP A 167 6.44 1.27 -6.88
N LEU A 168 5.14 1.45 -6.63
CA LEU A 168 4.10 1.73 -7.62
C LEU A 168 3.37 3.07 -7.39
N HIS A 169 3.87 3.93 -6.51
CA HIS A 169 3.28 5.24 -6.22
C HIS A 169 3.05 6.08 -7.49
N ASP A 170 4.00 6.09 -8.43
CA ASP A 170 3.84 6.82 -9.70
C ASP A 170 2.66 6.28 -10.54
N LEU A 171 2.40 4.98 -10.48
CA LEU A 171 1.29 4.35 -11.18
C LEU A 171 -0.04 4.76 -10.52
N GLU A 172 -0.10 4.71 -9.19
CA GLU A 172 -1.28 5.13 -8.42
C GLU A 172 -1.63 6.60 -8.67
N GLU A 173 -0.63 7.49 -8.68
CA GLU A 173 -0.82 8.91 -8.96
C GLU A 173 -1.31 9.12 -10.40
N LEU A 174 -0.77 8.36 -11.36
CA LEU A 174 -1.23 8.41 -12.75
C LEU A 174 -2.67 7.89 -12.88
N PHE A 175 -3.02 6.83 -12.16
CA PHE A 175 -4.37 6.28 -12.11
C PHE A 175 -5.37 7.30 -11.51
N ALA A 176 -4.97 7.99 -10.44
CA ALA A 176 -5.78 9.05 -9.81
C ALA A 176 -5.95 10.28 -10.73
N ALA A 177 -4.99 10.55 -11.61
CA ALA A 177 -5.04 11.64 -12.60
C ALA A 177 -5.96 11.34 -13.79
N GLN A 178 -7.21 10.91 -13.54
CA GLN A 178 -8.19 10.53 -14.56
C GLN A 178 -8.45 11.60 -15.64
N ASP A 179 -8.30 12.88 -15.30
CA ASP A 179 -8.56 13.99 -16.21
C ASP A 179 -7.42 14.18 -17.25
N VAL A 180 -6.27 13.53 -17.00
CA VAL A 180 -5.09 13.56 -17.86
C VAL A 180 -5.01 12.30 -18.72
N LEU A 181 -5.54 11.18 -18.23
CA LEU A 181 -5.48 9.91 -18.94
C LEU A 181 -6.33 9.94 -20.22
N PRO A 182 -5.82 9.37 -21.32
CA PRO A 182 -6.65 9.11 -22.49
C PRO A 182 -7.67 8.01 -22.16
N ASN A 183 -8.73 7.90 -22.97
CA ASN A 183 -9.67 6.78 -22.80
C ASN A 183 -8.98 5.42 -22.99
N GLN A 184 -8.07 5.33 -23.97
CA GLN A 184 -7.32 4.13 -24.32
C GLN A 184 -5.87 4.52 -24.60
N PHE A 185 -4.95 3.59 -24.43
CA PHE A 185 -3.54 3.78 -24.80
C PHE A 185 -3.34 3.40 -26.26
N ASP A 186 -2.67 4.27 -27.02
CA ASP A 186 -2.33 4.00 -28.42
C ASP A 186 -1.34 2.84 -28.51
N ILE A 187 -1.56 1.90 -29.43
CA ILE A 187 -0.63 0.78 -29.69
C ILE A 187 0.56 1.25 -30.53
N GLY A 188 1.75 0.75 -30.21
CA GLY A 188 2.93 0.77 -31.05
C GLY A 188 4.04 1.71 -30.58
N GLN A 189 5.01 1.95 -31.46
CA GLN A 189 6.33 2.52 -31.12
C GLN A 189 6.30 3.93 -30.49
N THR A 190 5.19 4.66 -30.60
CA THR A 190 5.02 5.98 -29.98
C THR A 190 4.53 5.88 -28.53
N PHE A 191 3.91 4.78 -28.14
CA PHE A 191 3.33 4.58 -26.82
C PHE A 191 4.32 4.84 -25.67
N PRO A 192 5.59 4.35 -25.71
CA PRO A 192 6.53 4.62 -24.63
C PRO A 192 6.78 6.12 -24.40
N SER A 193 6.78 6.91 -25.48
CA SER A 193 6.92 8.37 -25.37
C SER A 193 5.64 9.05 -24.86
N THR A 194 4.46 8.52 -25.24
CA THR A 194 3.16 8.99 -24.76
C THR A 194 3.02 8.75 -23.25
N LEU A 195 3.35 7.55 -22.76
CA LEU A 195 3.27 7.21 -21.34
C LEU A 195 4.17 8.12 -20.48
N ASN A 196 5.40 8.37 -20.92
CA ASN A 196 6.29 9.31 -20.25
C ASN A 196 5.78 10.77 -20.29
N GLY A 197 5.14 11.15 -21.40
CA GLY A 197 4.45 12.44 -21.52
C GLY A 197 3.29 12.58 -20.54
N LEU A 198 2.51 11.52 -20.33
CA LEU A 198 1.39 11.50 -19.38
C LEU A 198 1.86 11.69 -17.94
N LEU A 199 2.90 10.97 -17.52
CA LEU A 199 3.53 11.14 -16.21
C LEU A 199 3.98 12.60 -15.99
N THR A 200 4.66 13.17 -17.00
CA THR A 200 5.09 14.57 -16.95
C THR A 200 3.91 15.53 -16.81
N SER A 201 2.81 15.29 -17.55
CA SER A 201 1.62 16.13 -17.49
C SER A 201 0.82 15.99 -16.19
N ALA A 202 0.88 14.84 -15.55
CA ALA A 202 0.34 14.60 -14.21
C ALA A 202 1.22 15.21 -13.10
N GLY A 203 2.41 15.70 -13.43
CA GLY A 203 3.37 16.25 -12.45
C GLY A 203 4.24 15.18 -11.76
N ILE A 204 4.16 13.94 -12.25
CA ILE A 204 4.87 12.77 -11.73
C ILE A 204 6.26 12.76 -12.37
N GLY A 205 7.27 13.22 -11.63
CA GLY A 205 8.65 13.29 -12.11
C GLY A 205 9.28 11.90 -12.21
N ALA A 206 10.01 11.64 -13.30
CA ALA A 206 10.78 10.41 -13.47
C ALA A 206 11.85 10.29 -12.36
N GLY A 207 11.54 9.51 -11.33
CA GLY A 207 12.47 9.11 -10.27
C GLY A 207 13.40 8.01 -10.75
#